data_AF-A0A177CHE2-F1
#
_entry.id   AF-A0A177CHE2-F1
#
_cell.length_a   1.000
_cell.length_b   1.000
_cell.length_c   1.000
_cell.angle_alpha   90.00
_cell.angle_beta   90.00
_cell.angle_gamma   90.00
#
_symmetry.space_group_name_H-M   'P 1'
#
loop_
_entity.id
_entity.type
_entity.pdbx_description
1 polymer ?
#
loop_
_entity_poly.entity_id
_entity_poly.type
_entity_poly.pdbx_seq_one_letter_code
_entity_poly.pdbx_strand_id
1 'polypeptide(L)'
;MMNPARRKTDQPLVLPQLPNEVFLEIAYLLCTSDLRQLGRVNRRLQDFVADYLSRYRYNVGIHALPNELVLEIAQHLGHQKDCSHLARASQRFYPVVMRYIVRHDVVSSGSSLLNFAAKRNLVGMARRIIRLGGDVNTRIEFSTRLVGKQLTPLATAARHGHQRIVKMLLEFGASHFVDGKRLPLALAILSRHENVAMILSQELDSSEASFTSSTRQTLLQMACAAQLVSLVRYYLEHIPCSSHDCDVALLRIIQKDARKIGIIKRQLYEDVFQIVLMLLRHGANPD
;
A
#
# COMPACT_ATOMS: atom_id res chain seq x y z
N MET A 1 -67.17 35.28 -61.29
CA MET A 1 -67.90 34.35 -60.40
C MET A 1 -67.00 33.99 -59.23
N MET A 2 -67.55 34.06 -58.02
CA MET A 2 -66.89 33.95 -56.72
C MET A 2 -66.43 32.52 -56.35
N ASN A 3 -65.52 32.52 -55.36
CA ASN A 3 -65.26 31.55 -54.27
C ASN A 3 -64.21 30.43 -54.46
N PRO A 4 -63.54 29.97 -53.37
CA PRO A 4 -63.32 30.60 -52.06
C PRO A 4 -61.88 30.50 -51.53
N ALA A 5 -61.63 31.32 -50.51
CA ALA A 5 -60.43 31.35 -49.67
C ALA A 5 -60.12 30.00 -49.00
N ARG A 6 -58.86 29.55 -49.11
CA ARG A 6 -58.28 28.53 -48.24
C ARG A 6 -58.11 29.13 -46.84
N ARG A 7 -59.03 28.85 -45.93
CA ARG A 7 -58.74 28.88 -44.48
C ARG A 7 -57.70 27.79 -44.22
N LYS A 8 -56.42 28.18 -44.06
CA LYS A 8 -55.44 27.32 -43.37
C LYS A 8 -55.87 27.28 -41.92
N THR A 9 -56.56 26.21 -41.56
CA THR A 9 -56.89 25.83 -40.19
C THR A 9 -55.61 25.79 -39.36
N ASP A 10 -55.61 26.52 -38.24
CA ASP A 10 -54.65 26.39 -37.15
C ASP A 10 -54.60 24.92 -36.71
N GLN A 11 -53.57 24.19 -37.16
CA GLN A 11 -53.24 22.90 -36.57
C GLN A 11 -52.49 23.17 -35.26
N PRO A 12 -52.83 22.50 -34.14
CA PRO A 12 -52.10 22.67 -32.90
C PRO A 12 -50.64 22.28 -33.16
N LEU A 13 -49.70 23.18 -32.83
CA LEU A 13 -48.27 22.94 -32.91
C LEU A 13 -47.94 21.66 -32.13
N VAL A 14 -47.71 20.58 -32.87
CA VAL A 14 -47.31 19.30 -32.29
C VAL A 14 -45.91 19.51 -31.73
N LEU A 15 -45.68 19.25 -30.44
CA LEU A 15 -44.38 19.32 -29.74
C LEU A 15 -43.11 19.16 -30.63
N PRO A 16 -42.98 18.16 -31.51
CA PRO A 16 -41.86 18.01 -32.46
C PRO A 16 -41.60 19.17 -33.44
N GLN A 17 -42.52 20.12 -33.61
CA GLN A 17 -42.39 21.27 -34.52
C GLN A 17 -41.92 22.54 -33.82
N LEU A 18 -41.75 22.53 -32.49
CA LEU A 18 -41.31 23.71 -31.76
C LEU A 18 -39.88 24.15 -32.18
N PRO A 19 -39.61 25.46 -32.19
CA PRO A 19 -38.26 26.00 -32.37
C PRO A 19 -37.31 25.54 -31.26
N ASN A 20 -36.01 25.47 -31.55
CA ASN A 20 -35.01 25.03 -30.58
C ASN A 20 -34.90 26.01 -29.40
N GLU A 21 -35.21 27.28 -29.60
CA GLU A 21 -35.27 28.32 -28.57
C GLU A 21 -36.29 27.98 -27.48
N VAL A 22 -37.47 27.51 -27.87
CA VAL A 22 -38.53 27.10 -26.93
C VAL A 22 -38.13 25.83 -26.19
N PHE A 23 -37.45 24.89 -26.87
CA PHE A 23 -36.91 23.72 -26.19
C PHE A 23 -35.85 24.06 -25.16
N LEU A 24 -35.04 25.10 -25.37
CA LEU A 24 -34.08 25.58 -24.35
C LEU A 24 -34.79 26.12 -23.12
N GLU A 25 -35.84 26.93 -23.28
CA GLU A 25 -36.63 27.46 -22.17
C GLU A 25 -37.32 26.34 -21.37
N ILE A 26 -37.93 25.37 -22.06
CA ILE A 26 -38.53 24.20 -21.42
C ILE A 26 -37.45 23.39 -20.71
N ALA A 27 -36.33 23.13 -21.38
CA ALA A 27 -35.27 22.29 -20.83
C ALA A 27 -34.54 22.90 -19.63
N TYR A 28 -34.53 24.23 -19.53
CA TYR A 28 -34.02 24.94 -18.37
C TYR A 28 -34.82 24.63 -17.10
N LEU A 29 -36.15 24.53 -17.23
CA LEU A 29 -37.08 24.33 -16.12
C LEU A 29 -37.21 22.87 -15.67
N LEU A 30 -36.82 21.91 -16.51
CA LEU A 30 -36.96 20.48 -16.22
C LEU A 30 -35.76 19.90 -15.46
N CYS A 31 -35.97 18.90 -14.63
CA CYS A 31 -34.88 18.14 -14.00
C CYS A 31 -34.25 17.12 -15.00
N THR A 32 -33.09 16.54 -14.68
CA THR A 32 -32.37 15.66 -15.62
C THR A 32 -33.12 14.37 -15.95
N SER A 33 -33.94 13.84 -15.04
CA SER A 33 -34.80 12.69 -15.31
C SER A 33 -35.93 13.04 -16.28
N ASP A 34 -36.57 14.21 -16.10
CA ASP A 34 -37.67 14.66 -16.95
C ASP A 34 -37.18 15.00 -18.37
N LEU A 35 -35.98 15.60 -18.48
CA LEU A 35 -35.30 15.81 -19.76
C LEU A 35 -35.05 14.49 -20.51
N ARG A 36 -34.62 13.43 -19.80
CA ARG A 36 -34.42 12.11 -20.42
C ARG A 36 -35.73 11.48 -20.87
N GLN A 37 -36.82 11.67 -20.12
CA GLN A 37 -38.15 11.22 -20.54
C GLN A 37 -38.64 12.00 -21.76
N LEU A 38 -38.41 13.31 -21.80
CA LEU A 38 -38.71 14.16 -22.96
C LEU A 38 -37.93 13.69 -24.20
N GLY A 39 -36.66 13.31 -24.04
CA GLY A 39 -35.83 12.75 -25.11
C GLY A 39 -36.33 11.40 -25.65
N ARG A 40 -37.16 10.66 -24.92
CA ARG A 40 -37.75 9.39 -25.40
C ARG A 40 -38.96 9.60 -26.29
N VAL A 41 -39.52 10.81 -26.35
CA VAL A 41 -40.75 11.12 -27.10
C VAL A 41 -40.51 11.04 -28.60
N ASN A 42 -39.36 11.54 -29.10
CA ASN A 42 -38.96 11.39 -30.51
C ASN A 42 -37.46 11.62 -30.70
N ARG A 43 -36.94 11.24 -31.86
CA ARG A 43 -35.51 11.33 -32.21
C ARG A 43 -34.96 12.77 -32.17
N ARG A 44 -35.75 13.77 -32.60
CA ARG A 44 -35.33 15.18 -32.57
C ARG A 44 -35.12 15.69 -31.14
N LEU A 45 -36.05 15.36 -30.25
CA LEU A 45 -35.95 15.65 -28.82
C LEU A 45 -34.83 14.85 -28.17
N GLN A 46 -34.60 13.62 -28.59
CA GLN A 46 -33.46 12.83 -28.15
C GLN A 46 -32.13 13.52 -28.48
N ASP A 47 -31.97 13.96 -29.72
CA ASP A 47 -30.76 14.65 -30.21
C ASP A 47 -30.58 16.00 -29.50
N PHE A 48 -31.67 16.77 -29.35
CA PHE A 48 -31.67 18.02 -28.60
C PHE A 48 -31.31 17.81 -27.12
N VAL A 49 -31.92 16.84 -26.44
CA VAL A 49 -31.66 16.55 -25.03
C VAL A 49 -30.22 16.06 -24.86
N ALA A 50 -29.70 15.23 -25.77
CA ALA A 50 -28.31 14.79 -25.74
C ALA A 50 -27.35 15.98 -25.88
N ASP A 51 -27.58 16.87 -26.83
CA ASP A 51 -26.78 18.09 -27.03
C ASP A 51 -26.90 19.04 -25.83
N TYR A 52 -28.11 19.32 -25.36
CA TYR A 52 -28.38 20.19 -24.20
C TYR A 52 -27.74 19.65 -22.92
N LEU A 53 -27.92 18.35 -22.64
CA LEU A 53 -27.30 17.72 -21.48
C LEU A 53 -25.78 17.77 -21.60
N SER A 54 -25.20 17.51 -22.77
CA SER A 54 -23.74 17.59 -22.97
C SER A 54 -23.17 19.00 -22.77
N ARG A 55 -23.87 20.03 -23.27
CA ARG A 55 -23.42 21.43 -23.24
C ARG A 55 -23.67 22.11 -21.91
N TYR A 56 -24.83 21.85 -21.28
CA TYR A 56 -25.31 22.65 -20.16
C TYR A 56 -25.41 21.88 -18.84
N ARG A 57 -25.40 20.53 -18.82
CA ARG A 57 -25.61 19.78 -17.56
C ARG A 57 -24.60 18.67 -17.22
N TYR A 58 -23.90 18.08 -18.19
CA TYR A 58 -22.85 17.07 -17.93
C TYR A 58 -21.49 17.70 -17.55
N ASN A 59 -21.34 19.03 -17.70
CA ASN A 59 -20.12 19.78 -17.37
C ASN A 59 -20.22 20.63 -16.08
N VAL A 60 -21.19 20.38 -15.19
CA VAL A 60 -21.43 21.26 -14.01
C VAL A 60 -21.41 20.49 -12.68
N GLY A 61 -20.54 19.50 -12.56
CA GLY A 61 -20.29 18.79 -11.31
C GLY A 61 -18.93 19.14 -10.71
N ILE A 62 -18.68 18.73 -9.45
CA ILE A 62 -17.35 18.83 -8.83
C ILE A 62 -16.23 18.28 -9.75
N HIS A 63 -16.56 17.30 -10.60
CA HIS A 63 -15.65 16.68 -11.56
C HIS A 63 -15.15 17.60 -12.68
N ALA A 64 -15.82 18.73 -12.94
CA ALA A 64 -15.43 19.72 -13.93
C ALA A 64 -14.51 20.80 -13.36
N LEU A 65 -14.40 20.91 -12.02
CA LEU A 65 -13.59 21.94 -11.37
C LEU A 65 -12.12 21.90 -11.83
N PRO A 66 -11.47 23.06 -12.02
CA PRO A 66 -10.02 23.16 -12.16
C PRO A 66 -9.29 22.50 -10.99
N ASN A 67 -8.05 22.04 -11.22
CA ASN A 67 -7.29 21.33 -10.19
C ASN A 67 -6.99 22.24 -8.98
N GLU A 68 -6.89 23.55 -9.22
CA GLU A 68 -6.71 24.60 -8.23
C GLU A 68 -7.87 24.64 -7.24
N LEU A 69 -9.11 24.63 -7.73
CA LEU A 69 -10.30 24.61 -6.86
C LEU A 69 -10.46 23.27 -6.12
N VAL A 70 -10.10 22.15 -6.77
CA VAL A 70 -10.09 20.84 -6.09
C VAL A 70 -9.06 20.82 -4.95
N LEU A 71 -7.91 21.45 -5.13
CA LEU A 71 -6.89 21.60 -4.08
C LEU A 71 -7.38 22.53 -2.97
N GLU A 72 -8.03 23.64 -3.30
CA GLU A 72 -8.59 24.58 -2.32
C GLU A 72 -9.61 23.89 -1.42
N ILE A 73 -10.50 23.08 -2.01
CA ILE A 73 -11.45 22.26 -1.25
C ILE A 73 -10.70 21.29 -0.33
N ALA A 74 -9.68 20.58 -0.85
CA ALA A 74 -8.90 19.64 -0.05
C ALA A 74 -8.17 20.31 1.13
N GLN A 75 -7.75 21.57 0.99
CA GLN A 75 -7.12 22.33 2.08
C GLN A 75 -8.11 22.65 3.21
N HIS A 76 -9.36 22.95 2.86
CA HIS A 76 -10.40 23.32 3.82
C HIS A 76 -11.09 22.13 4.52
N LEU A 77 -10.90 20.90 4.03
CA LEU A 77 -11.50 19.71 4.66
C LEU A 77 -10.94 19.40 6.06
N GLY A 78 -9.75 19.92 6.41
CA GLY A 78 -9.16 19.84 7.76
C GLY A 78 -8.70 18.45 8.23
N HIS A 79 -9.43 17.38 7.93
CA HIS A 79 -9.11 16.01 8.29
C HIS A 79 -8.57 15.20 7.11
N GLN A 80 -7.45 14.49 7.33
CA GLN A 80 -6.82 13.61 6.33
C GLN A 80 -7.78 12.53 5.78
N LYS A 81 -8.73 12.06 6.60
CA LYS A 81 -9.75 11.08 6.19
C LYS A 81 -10.66 11.65 5.10
N ASP A 82 -11.10 12.91 5.24
CA ASP A 82 -12.01 13.54 4.29
C ASP A 82 -11.30 13.87 2.98
N CYS A 83 -10.04 14.30 3.04
CA CYS A 83 -9.19 14.42 1.86
C CYS A 83 -9.03 13.06 1.15
N SER A 84 -8.91 11.96 1.89
CA SER A 84 -8.82 10.62 1.32
C SER A 84 -10.13 10.18 0.67
N HIS A 85 -11.28 10.54 1.24
CA HIS A 85 -12.60 10.34 0.61
C HIS A 85 -12.72 11.14 -0.69
N LEU A 86 -12.34 12.41 -0.68
CA LEU A 86 -12.34 13.27 -1.88
C LEU A 86 -11.42 12.71 -2.97
N ALA A 87 -10.21 12.25 -2.61
CA ALA A 87 -9.28 11.62 -3.55
C ALA A 87 -9.88 10.37 -4.20
N ARG A 88 -10.67 9.58 -3.45
CA ARG A 88 -11.30 8.34 -3.94
C ARG A 88 -12.61 8.59 -4.70
N ALA A 89 -13.23 9.75 -4.55
CA ALA A 89 -14.49 10.09 -5.22
C ALA A 89 -14.34 10.20 -6.75
N SER A 90 -13.14 10.44 -7.27
CA SER A 90 -12.88 10.47 -8.71
C SER A 90 -11.44 10.11 -9.04
N GLN A 91 -11.26 9.35 -10.13
CA GLN A 91 -9.93 9.04 -10.68
C GLN A 91 -9.14 10.31 -11.03
N ARG A 92 -9.83 11.39 -11.46
CA ARG A 92 -9.21 12.68 -11.76
C ARG A 92 -8.69 13.38 -10.49
N PHE A 93 -9.42 13.28 -9.39
CA PHE A 93 -9.05 13.93 -8.13
C PHE A 93 -7.91 13.21 -7.43
N TYR A 94 -7.87 11.88 -7.55
CA TYR A 94 -6.88 11.04 -6.89
C TYR A 94 -5.44 11.59 -7.01
N PRO A 95 -4.87 11.81 -8.21
CA PRO A 95 -3.48 12.26 -8.31
C PRO A 95 -3.25 13.65 -7.71
N VAL A 96 -4.23 14.56 -7.77
CA VAL A 96 -4.12 15.94 -7.29
C VAL A 96 -4.21 15.97 -5.76
N VAL A 97 -5.29 15.42 -5.21
CA VAL A 97 -5.54 15.40 -3.77
C VAL A 97 -4.55 14.49 -3.05
N MET A 98 -4.16 13.36 -3.64
CA MET A 98 -3.14 12.49 -3.05
C MET A 98 -1.77 13.19 -2.95
N ARG A 99 -1.42 14.04 -3.92
CA ARG A 99 -0.18 14.83 -3.86
C ARG A 99 -0.22 15.81 -2.69
N TYR A 100 -1.37 16.44 -2.45
CA TYR A 100 -1.59 17.32 -1.31
C TYR A 100 -1.47 16.56 0.02
N ILE A 101 -2.21 15.45 0.18
CA ILE A 101 -2.19 14.61 1.39
C ILE A 101 -0.76 14.18 1.73
N VAL A 102 0.00 13.69 0.74
CA VAL A 102 1.36 13.21 0.96
C VAL A 102 2.30 14.35 1.35
N ARG A 103 2.23 15.51 0.68
CA ARG A 103 3.06 16.66 1.04
C ARG A 103 2.78 17.14 2.46
N HIS A 104 1.51 17.20 2.84
CA HIS A 104 1.13 17.60 4.18
C HIS A 104 1.66 16.58 5.21
N ASP A 105 1.50 15.27 4.99
CA ASP A 105 2.00 14.23 5.90
C ASP A 105 3.53 14.23 6.05
N VAL A 106 4.27 14.48 4.97
CA VAL A 106 5.73 14.61 5.01
C VAL A 106 6.15 15.77 5.92
N VAL A 107 5.42 16.89 5.87
CA VAL A 107 5.73 18.09 6.67
C VAL A 107 5.21 17.96 8.12
N SER A 108 3.96 17.54 8.32
CA SER A 108 3.28 17.61 9.63
C SER A 108 3.44 16.36 10.48
N SER A 109 3.64 15.21 9.86
CA SER A 109 3.52 13.90 10.51
C SER A 109 4.72 12.99 10.22
N GLY A 110 5.81 13.60 9.76
CA GLY A 110 7.08 12.93 9.55
C GLY A 110 7.01 11.74 8.61
N SER A 111 6.16 11.75 7.58
CA SER A 111 5.99 10.62 6.63
C SER A 111 5.31 9.36 7.22
N SER A 112 4.37 9.53 8.16
CA SER A 112 3.60 8.42 8.75
C SER A 112 2.91 7.52 7.71
N LEU A 113 2.51 8.09 6.57
CA LEU A 113 1.92 7.36 5.44
C LEU A 113 2.88 6.34 4.83
N LEU A 114 4.19 6.54 4.95
CA LEU A 114 5.17 5.59 4.41
C LEU A 114 5.15 4.27 5.19
N ASN A 115 4.99 4.33 6.52
CA ASN A 115 4.79 3.15 7.35
C ASN A 115 3.44 2.46 7.04
N PHE A 116 2.38 3.22 6.78
CA PHE A 116 1.11 2.65 6.33
C PHE A 116 1.27 1.92 4.99
N ALA A 117 1.96 2.53 4.02
CA ALA A 117 2.25 1.93 2.73
C ALA A 117 3.09 0.65 2.88
N ALA A 118 4.12 0.67 3.75
CA ALA A 118 4.92 -0.49 4.11
C ALA A 118 4.08 -1.64 4.67
N LYS A 119 3.21 -1.35 5.64
CA LYS A 119 2.30 -2.33 6.26
C LYS A 119 1.35 -2.99 5.25
N ARG A 120 0.88 -2.22 4.27
CA ARG A 120 -0.12 -2.64 3.26
C ARG A 120 0.50 -3.09 1.93
N ASN A 121 1.83 -3.13 1.81
CA ASN A 121 2.56 -3.45 0.58
C ASN A 121 2.21 -2.53 -0.61
N LEU A 122 1.95 -1.24 -0.35
CA LEU A 122 1.57 -0.27 -1.38
C LEU A 122 2.80 0.37 -2.02
N VAL A 123 3.54 -0.40 -2.83
CA VAL A 123 4.83 0.00 -3.43
C VAL A 123 4.74 1.31 -4.21
N GLY A 124 3.69 1.49 -5.02
CA GLY A 124 3.50 2.72 -5.82
C GLY A 124 3.28 3.96 -4.95
N MET A 125 2.53 3.81 -3.85
CA MET A 125 2.30 4.88 -2.88
C MET A 125 3.60 5.21 -2.14
N ALA A 126 4.32 4.20 -1.65
CA ALA A 126 5.59 4.39 -0.96
C ALA A 126 6.63 5.11 -1.84
N ARG A 127 6.79 4.68 -3.10
CA ARG A 127 7.68 5.35 -4.08
C ARG A 127 7.30 6.82 -4.28
N ARG A 128 6.00 7.11 -4.32
CA ARG A 128 5.51 8.49 -4.46
C ARG A 128 5.79 9.35 -3.23
N ILE A 129 5.66 8.78 -2.02
CA ILE A 129 5.98 9.47 -0.76
C ILE A 129 7.46 9.85 -0.71
N ILE A 130 8.36 8.90 -0.99
CA ILE A 130 9.81 9.14 -0.97
C ILE A 130 10.20 10.19 -2.02
N ARG A 131 9.68 10.09 -3.26
CA ARG A 131 9.93 11.09 -4.32
C ARG A 131 9.42 12.49 -4.00
N LEU A 132 8.45 12.62 -3.10
CA LEU A 132 7.94 13.91 -2.64
C LEU A 132 8.69 14.45 -1.42
N GLY A 133 9.82 13.82 -1.05
CA GLY A 133 10.67 14.24 0.07
C GLY A 133 10.38 13.52 1.38
N GLY A 134 9.58 12.45 1.36
CA GLY A 134 9.33 11.66 2.56
C GLY A 134 10.59 10.93 3.03
N ASP A 135 10.87 11.00 4.33
CA ASP A 135 12.02 10.33 4.93
C ASP A 135 11.83 8.81 4.92
N VAL A 136 12.71 8.11 4.20
CA VAL A 136 12.72 6.64 4.08
C VAL A 136 12.95 5.95 5.44
N ASN A 137 13.62 6.65 6.36
CA ASN A 137 13.97 6.17 7.70
C ASN A 137 13.06 6.73 8.79
N THR A 138 11.90 7.28 8.41
CA THR A 138 10.92 7.83 9.34
C THR A 138 10.62 6.87 10.48
N ARG A 139 10.50 7.41 11.69
CA ARG A 139 10.29 6.65 12.91
C ARG A 139 8.91 7.01 13.43
N ILE A 140 7.99 6.06 13.38
CA ILE A 140 6.67 6.24 14.00
C ILE A 140 6.68 5.63 15.39
N GLU A 141 6.10 6.35 16.35
CA GLU A 141 5.89 5.78 17.66
C GLU A 141 4.94 4.59 17.58
N PHE A 142 5.43 3.42 17.97
CA PHE A 142 4.64 2.21 18.04
C PHE A 142 4.92 1.52 19.36
N SER A 143 3.90 1.46 20.21
CA SER A 143 4.02 0.79 21.50
C SER A 143 3.64 -0.68 21.35
N THR A 144 4.63 -1.57 21.29
CA THR A 144 4.43 -2.99 21.58
C THR A 144 5.33 -3.43 22.72
N ARG A 145 4.87 -4.43 23.49
CA ARG A 145 5.60 -4.99 24.63
C ARG A 145 6.96 -5.61 24.30
N LEU A 146 7.31 -5.77 23.02
CA LEU A 146 8.46 -6.57 22.56
C LEU A 146 9.56 -5.78 21.86
N VAL A 147 9.31 -4.54 21.41
CA VAL A 147 10.29 -3.73 20.68
C VAL A 147 10.12 -2.27 21.09
N GLY A 148 11.23 -1.61 21.38
CA GLY A 148 11.28 -0.19 21.73
C GLY A 148 10.50 0.69 20.74
N LYS A 149 10.06 1.84 21.26
CA LYS A 149 8.94 2.68 20.83
C LYS A 149 8.91 3.16 19.38
N GLN A 150 9.78 2.75 18.45
CA GLN A 150 9.85 3.31 17.10
C GLN A 150 10.07 2.25 16.00
N LEU A 151 9.14 2.20 15.03
CA LEU A 151 9.31 1.38 13.81
C LEU A 151 9.62 2.24 12.59
N THR A 152 10.56 1.76 11.77
CA THR A 152 10.84 2.29 10.43
C THR A 152 9.98 1.61 9.37
N PRO A 153 9.77 2.22 8.19
CA PRO A 153 9.06 1.57 7.08
C PRO A 153 9.66 0.22 6.71
N LEU A 154 10.99 0.10 6.72
CA LEU A 154 11.67 -1.17 6.43
C LEU A 154 11.36 -2.22 7.50
N ALA A 155 11.41 -1.86 8.79
CA ALA A 155 11.04 -2.75 9.89
C ALA A 155 9.57 -3.20 9.80
N THR A 156 8.67 -2.29 9.45
CA THR A 156 7.25 -2.58 9.24
C THR A 156 7.05 -3.55 8.07
N ALA A 157 7.67 -3.28 6.92
CA ALA A 157 7.60 -4.15 5.75
C ALA A 157 8.16 -5.56 6.05
N ALA A 158 9.27 -5.63 6.78
CA ALA A 158 9.93 -6.86 7.15
C ALA A 158 9.08 -7.75 8.07
N ARG A 159 8.45 -7.15 9.08
CA ARG A 159 7.50 -7.82 9.99
C ARG A 159 6.29 -8.42 9.27
N HIS A 160 5.90 -7.83 8.14
CA HIS A 160 4.75 -8.28 7.34
C HIS A 160 5.15 -9.14 6.13
N GLY A 161 6.45 -9.38 5.89
CA GLY A 161 6.93 -10.27 4.84
C GLY A 161 6.81 -9.71 3.43
N HIS A 162 6.71 -8.39 3.27
CA HIS A 162 6.44 -7.76 1.98
C HIS A 162 7.71 -7.57 1.15
N GLN A 163 8.12 -8.60 0.43
CA GLN A 163 9.35 -8.62 -0.36
C GLN A 163 9.52 -7.43 -1.32
N ARG A 164 8.46 -7.08 -2.06
CA ARG A 164 8.50 -6.02 -3.10
C ARG A 164 8.78 -4.64 -2.50
N ILE A 165 8.13 -4.31 -1.39
CA ILE A 165 8.35 -3.01 -0.75
C ILE A 165 9.67 -2.98 0.03
N VAL A 166 10.14 -4.11 0.57
CA VAL A 166 11.48 -4.22 1.17
C VAL A 166 12.55 -3.86 0.15
N LYS A 167 12.56 -4.52 -1.03
CA LYS A 167 13.52 -4.21 -2.10
C LYS A 167 13.48 -2.73 -2.49
N MET A 168 12.28 -2.19 -2.69
CA MET A 168 12.11 -0.78 -3.03
C MET A 168 12.63 0.15 -1.93
N LEU A 169 12.37 -0.13 -0.65
CA LEU A 169 12.90 0.69 0.45
C LEU A 169 14.43 0.65 0.50
N LEU A 170 15.03 -0.51 0.27
CA LEU A 170 16.48 -0.68 0.19
C LEU A 170 17.09 0.10 -0.99
N GLU A 171 16.46 0.06 -2.17
CA GLU A 171 16.85 0.88 -3.34
C GLU A 171 16.88 2.38 -3.02
N PHE A 172 16.03 2.85 -2.10
CA PHE A 172 15.98 4.24 -1.66
C PHE A 172 16.85 4.52 -0.41
N GLY A 173 17.74 3.60 -0.03
CA GLY A 173 18.69 3.81 1.07
C GLY A 173 18.09 3.65 2.47
N ALA A 174 17.06 2.81 2.63
CA ALA A 174 16.53 2.49 3.96
C ALA A 174 17.60 1.85 4.85
N SER A 175 17.72 2.34 6.08
CA SER A 175 18.63 1.82 7.10
C SER A 175 18.18 0.45 7.60
N HIS A 176 19.13 -0.47 7.66
CA HIS A 176 18.97 -1.79 8.30
C HIS A 176 18.98 -1.70 9.83
N PHE A 177 19.32 -0.54 10.40
CA PHE A 177 19.54 -0.34 11.83
C PHE A 177 18.53 0.63 12.44
N VAL A 178 18.06 0.26 13.63
CA VAL A 178 17.20 1.06 14.50
C VAL A 178 17.84 1.01 15.89
N ASP A 179 18.33 2.14 16.39
CA ASP A 179 19.04 2.26 17.68
C ASP A 179 20.22 1.28 17.82
N GLY A 180 21.02 1.15 16.75
CA GLY A 180 22.16 0.23 16.68
C GLY A 180 21.78 -1.25 16.57
N LYS A 181 20.48 -1.59 16.55
CA LYS A 181 19.99 -2.97 16.42
C LYS A 181 19.46 -3.23 15.01
N ARG A 182 19.69 -4.45 14.50
CA ARG A 182 19.16 -4.90 13.19
C ARG A 182 17.68 -5.29 13.28
N LEU A 183 16.85 -4.32 13.65
CA LEU A 183 15.43 -4.54 13.92
C LEU A 183 14.65 -5.10 12.71
N PRO A 184 14.80 -4.60 11.47
CA PRO A 184 14.09 -5.15 10.31
C PRO A 184 14.37 -6.64 10.09
N LEU A 185 15.64 -7.06 10.16
CA LEU A 185 16.03 -8.46 10.01
C LEU A 185 15.48 -9.33 11.15
N ALA A 186 15.62 -8.86 12.40
CA ALA A 186 15.08 -9.57 13.55
C ALA A 186 13.56 -9.76 13.44
N LEU A 187 12.82 -8.74 13.00
CA LEU A 187 11.38 -8.83 12.78
C LEU A 187 11.01 -9.79 11.65
N ALA A 188 11.75 -9.80 10.53
CA ALA A 188 11.53 -10.78 9.46
C ALA A 188 11.71 -12.22 9.97
N ILE A 189 12.76 -12.47 10.76
CA ILE A 189 13.04 -13.81 11.34
C ILE A 189 11.97 -14.21 12.35
N LEU A 190 11.64 -13.33 13.31
CA LEU A 190 10.63 -13.61 14.34
C LEU A 190 9.23 -13.83 13.74
N SER A 191 8.90 -13.11 12.67
CA SER A 191 7.66 -13.27 11.91
C SER A 191 7.71 -14.41 10.88
N ARG A 192 8.83 -15.16 10.81
CA ARG A 192 9.04 -16.31 9.92
C ARG A 192 8.93 -15.99 8.42
N HIS A 193 9.35 -14.80 8.02
CA HIS A 193 9.38 -14.37 6.62
C HIS A 193 10.75 -14.63 6.00
N GLU A 194 11.02 -15.90 5.67
CA GLU A 194 12.34 -16.36 5.21
C GLU A 194 12.87 -15.57 4.01
N ASN A 195 12.06 -15.38 2.96
CA ASN A 195 12.45 -14.65 1.75
C ASN A 195 12.90 -13.21 2.03
N VAL A 196 12.26 -12.54 3.00
CA VAL A 196 12.63 -11.18 3.38
C VAL A 196 13.89 -11.18 4.23
N ALA A 197 14.00 -12.13 5.16
CA ALA A 197 15.21 -12.30 5.95
C ALA A 197 16.43 -12.58 5.05
N MET A 198 16.28 -13.43 4.02
CA MET A 198 17.31 -13.70 3.02
C MET A 198 17.76 -12.42 2.28
N ILE A 199 16.83 -11.62 1.76
CA ILE A 199 17.17 -10.35 1.09
C ILE A 199 17.92 -9.42 2.03
N LEU A 200 17.40 -9.25 3.25
CA LEU A 200 18.01 -8.37 4.23
C LEU A 200 19.42 -8.85 4.62
N SER A 201 19.66 -10.15 4.65
CA SER A 201 20.97 -10.74 4.94
C SER A 201 21.95 -10.64 3.77
N GLN A 202 21.48 -10.79 2.53
CA GLN A 202 22.32 -10.73 1.31
C GLN A 202 22.82 -9.32 1.00
N GLU A 203 21.94 -8.32 1.09
CA GLU A 203 22.27 -6.89 0.85
C GLU A 203 23.28 -6.34 1.89
N LEU A 204 23.50 -7.09 2.97
CA LEU A 204 24.45 -6.78 4.02
C LEU A 204 25.86 -7.26 3.70
N ASP A 205 26.05 -8.33 2.93
CA ASP A 205 27.38 -8.82 2.55
C ASP A 205 28.08 -7.89 1.54
N SER A 206 27.31 -7.05 0.83
CA SER A 206 27.83 -5.97 -0.02
C SER A 206 28.35 -4.75 0.74
N SER A 207 28.04 -4.62 2.03
CA SER A 207 28.45 -3.48 2.87
C SER A 207 29.28 -4.01 4.03
N GLU A 208 30.60 -3.79 4.01
CA GLU A 208 31.60 -4.25 4.98
C GLU A 208 31.43 -3.71 6.44
N ALA A 209 30.21 -3.44 6.89
CA ALA A 209 29.90 -3.04 8.25
C ALA A 209 29.90 -4.27 9.18
N SER A 210 31.11 -4.56 9.66
CA SER A 210 31.50 -5.43 10.78
C SER A 210 30.33 -6.03 11.57
N PHE A 211 29.97 -7.25 11.24
CA PHE A 211 29.25 -8.09 12.17
C PHE A 211 30.11 -8.27 13.44
N THR A 212 29.61 -7.88 14.61
CA THR A 212 30.22 -8.36 15.86
C THR A 212 29.89 -9.84 16.02
N SER A 213 30.80 -10.63 16.61
CA SER A 213 30.59 -12.06 16.85
C SER A 213 29.26 -12.34 17.58
N SER A 214 28.92 -11.50 18.55
CA SER A 214 27.68 -11.58 19.32
C SER A 214 26.41 -11.39 18.49
N THR A 215 26.45 -10.53 17.47
CA THR A 215 25.30 -10.31 16.58
C THR A 215 25.10 -11.49 15.64
N ARG A 216 26.20 -12.09 15.13
CA ARG A 216 26.15 -13.30 14.28
C ARG A 216 25.53 -14.48 15.02
N GLN A 217 26.04 -14.74 16.23
CA GLN A 217 25.55 -15.80 17.10
C GLN A 217 24.05 -15.64 17.37
N THR A 218 23.62 -14.42 17.70
CA THR A 218 22.21 -14.14 17.98
C THR A 218 21.32 -14.37 16.74
N LEU A 219 21.79 -14.00 15.54
CA LEU A 219 21.05 -14.20 14.29
C LEU A 219 20.88 -15.66 13.91
N LEU A 220 21.95 -16.48 14.01
CA LEU A 220 21.89 -17.92 13.77
C LEU A 220 20.90 -18.58 14.75
N GLN A 221 21.02 -18.26 16.04
CA GLN A 221 20.11 -18.77 17.07
C GLN A 221 18.65 -18.39 16.80
N MET A 222 18.38 -17.16 16.36
CA MET A 222 17.02 -16.72 16.01
C MET A 222 16.49 -17.46 14.78
N ALA A 223 17.32 -17.67 13.75
CA ALA A 223 16.93 -18.40 12.54
C ALA A 223 16.61 -19.88 12.83
N CYS A 224 17.45 -20.55 13.62
CA CYS A 224 17.20 -21.92 14.09
C CYS A 224 15.93 -22.00 14.93
N ALA A 225 15.75 -21.08 15.88
CA ALA A 225 14.52 -21.03 16.68
C ALA A 225 13.27 -20.75 15.83
N ALA A 226 13.39 -19.96 14.76
CA ALA A 226 12.30 -19.68 13.82
C ALA A 226 12.05 -20.80 12.79
N GLN A 227 12.92 -21.82 12.76
CA GLN A 227 12.90 -22.95 11.83
C GLN A 227 13.00 -22.51 10.36
N LEU A 228 13.92 -21.57 10.07
CA LEU A 228 14.14 -21.03 8.72
C LEU A 228 15.31 -21.76 8.05
N VAL A 229 15.03 -22.90 7.42
CA VAL A 229 16.05 -23.83 6.89
C VAL A 229 16.99 -23.17 5.89
N SER A 230 16.45 -22.44 4.91
CA SER A 230 17.22 -21.79 3.85
C SER A 230 18.08 -20.67 4.43
N LEU A 231 17.56 -19.93 5.41
CA LEU A 231 18.32 -18.89 6.09
C LEU A 231 19.44 -19.46 6.97
N VAL A 232 19.17 -20.56 7.68
CA VAL A 232 20.20 -21.26 8.48
C VAL A 232 21.31 -21.78 7.56
N ARG A 233 20.95 -22.41 6.44
CA ARG A 233 21.91 -22.86 5.43
C ARG A 233 22.77 -21.69 4.94
N TYR A 234 22.13 -20.59 4.55
CA TYR A 234 22.83 -19.39 4.11
C TYR A 234 23.83 -18.88 5.14
N TYR A 235 23.43 -18.81 6.42
CA TYR A 235 24.35 -18.39 7.47
C TYR A 235 25.50 -19.37 7.70
N LEU A 236 25.28 -20.68 7.65
CA LEU A 236 26.35 -21.66 7.83
C LEU A 236 27.34 -21.70 6.65
N GLU A 237 26.88 -21.39 5.44
CA GLU A 237 27.71 -21.36 4.24
C GLU A 237 28.51 -20.06 4.10
N HIS A 238 27.93 -18.91 4.46
CA HIS A 238 28.52 -17.60 4.22
C HIS A 238 29.07 -16.90 5.48
N ILE A 239 28.72 -17.35 6.69
CA ILE A 239 29.16 -16.72 7.93
C ILE A 239 30.04 -17.71 8.72
N PRO A 240 31.31 -17.39 9.02
CA PRO A 240 32.14 -18.23 9.87
C PRO A 240 31.52 -18.30 11.27
N CYS A 241 31.03 -19.47 11.62
CA CYS A 241 30.47 -19.77 12.93
C CYS A 241 31.51 -20.55 13.74
N SER A 242 31.67 -20.19 15.03
CA SER A 242 32.46 -21.02 15.94
C SER A 242 31.66 -22.29 16.28
N SER A 243 32.35 -23.37 16.64
CA SER A 243 31.71 -24.61 17.13
C SER A 243 30.76 -24.32 18.30
N HIS A 244 31.18 -23.44 19.24
CA HIS A 244 30.34 -22.97 20.35
C HIS A 244 29.04 -22.26 19.90
N ASP A 245 29.05 -21.50 18.79
CA ASP A 245 27.84 -20.84 18.29
C ASP A 245 26.82 -21.87 17.77
N CYS A 246 27.33 -22.92 17.12
CA CYS A 246 26.54 -24.04 16.63
C CYS A 246 25.96 -24.87 17.79
N ASP A 247 26.73 -25.08 18.86
CA ASP A 247 26.28 -25.76 20.10
C ASP A 247 25.09 -25.03 20.73
N VAL A 248 25.21 -23.71 20.92
CA VAL A 248 24.13 -22.92 21.55
C VAL A 248 22.90 -22.86 20.64
N ALA A 249 23.08 -22.83 19.33
CA ALA A 249 21.98 -22.90 18.37
C ALA A 249 21.26 -24.26 18.41
N LEU A 250 22.01 -25.36 18.53
CA LEU A 250 21.51 -26.72 18.66
C LEU A 250 20.70 -26.89 19.97
N LEU A 251 21.25 -26.41 21.08
CA LEU A 251 20.54 -26.43 22.37
C LEU A 251 19.22 -25.66 22.30
N ARG A 252 19.21 -24.47 21.67
CA ARG A 252 18.00 -23.64 21.54
C ARG A 252 16.91 -24.29 20.69
N ILE A 253 17.26 -24.92 19.57
CA ILE A 253 16.26 -25.54 18.69
C ILE A 253 15.60 -26.73 19.38
N ILE A 254 16.40 -27.56 20.07
CA ILE A 254 15.91 -28.71 20.85
C ILE A 254 15.02 -28.26 22.00
N GLN A 255 15.43 -27.25 22.78
CA GLN A 255 14.63 -26.72 23.89
C GLN A 255 13.28 -26.14 23.42
N LYS A 256 13.26 -25.44 22.28
CA LYS A 256 12.03 -24.85 21.75
C LYS A 256 11.08 -25.92 21.21
N ASP A 257 11.61 -26.97 20.61
CA ASP A 257 10.82 -28.12 20.13
C ASP A 257 10.25 -28.92 21.32
N ALA A 258 11.08 -29.21 22.33
CA ALA A 258 10.65 -29.88 23.56
C ALA A 258 9.51 -29.16 24.29
N ARG A 259 9.50 -27.81 24.28
CA ARG A 259 8.40 -26.99 24.85
C ARG A 259 7.09 -27.07 24.07
N LYS A 260 7.12 -27.43 22.79
CA LYS A 260 5.92 -27.61 21.95
C LYS A 260 5.32 -29.00 22.09
N ILE A 261 6.12 -30.01 22.48
CA ILE A 261 5.73 -31.42 22.57
C ILE A 261 5.03 -31.68 23.92
N GLY A 262 3.92 -30.99 24.15
CA GLY A 262 2.89 -31.47 25.04
C GLY A 262 1.92 -32.31 24.20
N ILE A 263 2.10 -33.63 24.24
CA ILE A 263 1.15 -34.64 23.73
C ILE A 263 1.17 -34.80 22.18
N ILE A 264 1.57 -36.00 21.74
CA ILE A 264 1.49 -36.60 20.38
C ILE A 264 2.75 -36.46 19.50
N LYS A 265 3.43 -37.62 19.38
CA LYS A 265 4.46 -38.08 18.42
C LYS A 265 5.79 -37.29 18.33
N ARG A 266 6.86 -38.04 18.63
CA ARG A 266 8.27 -37.80 18.24
C ARG A 266 8.42 -37.78 16.70
N GLN A 267 7.82 -36.80 16.03
CA GLN A 267 8.25 -36.43 14.68
C GLN A 267 8.96 -35.10 14.84
N LEU A 268 10.28 -35.13 14.80
CA LEU A 268 11.03 -33.92 14.46
C LEU A 268 10.43 -33.46 13.12
N TYR A 269 9.84 -32.28 13.10
CA TYR A 269 9.41 -31.66 11.86
C TYR A 269 10.60 -31.64 10.90
N GLU A 270 10.38 -31.94 9.62
CA GLU A 270 11.43 -32.10 8.60
C GLU A 270 12.46 -30.95 8.64
N ASP A 271 11.98 -29.72 8.83
CA ASP A 271 12.80 -28.52 8.99
C ASP A 271 13.75 -28.56 10.20
N VAL A 272 13.27 -29.04 11.35
CA VAL A 272 14.09 -29.16 12.57
C VAL A 272 15.17 -30.20 12.38
N PHE A 273 14.82 -31.36 11.81
CA PHE A 273 15.77 -32.41 11.52
C PHE A 273 16.86 -31.93 10.55
N GLN A 274 16.47 -31.23 9.49
CA GLN A 274 17.41 -30.64 8.54
C GLN A 274 18.34 -29.63 9.22
N ILE A 275 17.81 -28.75 10.07
CA ILE A 275 18.62 -27.75 10.80
C ILE A 275 19.60 -28.44 11.75
N VAL A 276 19.16 -29.44 12.53
CA VAL A 276 20.03 -30.20 13.43
C VAL A 276 21.17 -30.87 12.65
N LEU A 277 20.85 -31.53 11.53
CA LEU A 277 21.86 -32.17 10.70
C LEU A 277 22.87 -31.15 10.13
N MET A 278 22.40 -29.98 9.71
CA MET A 278 23.29 -28.90 9.27
C MET A 278 24.19 -28.42 10.40
N LEU A 279 23.67 -28.20 11.61
CA LEU A 279 24.49 -27.76 12.75
C LEU A 279 25.56 -28.80 13.13
N LEU A 280 25.22 -30.09 13.19
CA LEU A 280 26.17 -31.17 13.47
C LEU A 280 27.28 -31.25 12.42
N ARG A 281 26.96 -31.09 11.14
CA ARG A 281 27.96 -31.06 10.05
C ARG A 281 28.93 -29.89 10.16
N HIS A 282 28.50 -28.78 10.77
CA HIS A 282 29.32 -27.61 11.01
C HIS A 282 29.99 -27.62 12.41
N GLY A 283 30.07 -28.78 13.07
CA GLY A 283 30.86 -28.96 14.29
C GLY A 283 30.12 -28.63 15.59
N ALA A 284 28.78 -28.67 15.59
CA ALA A 284 28.02 -28.65 16.84
C ALA A 284 28.26 -29.95 17.63
N ASN A 285 28.59 -29.83 18.90
CA ASN A 285 28.66 -30.95 19.83
C ASN A 285 27.25 -31.31 20.35
N PRO A 286 26.79 -32.56 20.16
CA PRO A 286 25.51 -33.02 20.71
C PRO A 286 25.56 -33.39 22.21
N ASP A 287 26.75 -33.58 22.78
CA ASP A 287 26.98 -33.98 24.19
C ASP A 287 27.11 -32.76 25.13
#